data_AF-L8M8T1-F1
#
_entry.id   AF-L8M8T1-F1
#
_cell.length_a   1.000
_cell.length_b   1.000
_cell.length_c   1.000
_cell.angle_alpha   90.00
_cell.angle_beta   90.00
_cell.angle_gamma   90.00
#
_symmetry.space_group_name_H-M   'P 1'
#
loop_
_entity.id
_entity.type
_entity.pdbx_description
1 polymer ?
#
loop_
_entity_poly.entity_id
_entity_poly.type
_entity_poly.pdbx_seq_one_letter_code
_entity_poly.pdbx_strand_id
1 'polypeptide(L)'
;MTSSKRWMCDGVPKNGRTYPGRGEPHGPYENDSDSPYCGDCGLPRESSFPPSAETPSSTTSSPDLTKSVSKSNISKPKPSLPIRTTIIVTIAGILAIAGGTAVYTIVNRCQPGLEKIEGTCIDPFLQPYQEAVAQSDEVISTSDDYKNIEELETAKLTLDNSLEQLNEIPPEAVIYPEVAKKLEEYERERQEIINKIGVEKAAQEKLEEVETIAEVATEQTETAKTAKSTSQLTAAKQKWQEVQNKLQEIDKTRLVTNQIKQHQSDYDDQINLIEEEISRIEEIKRIEQEKERIRKTYKPPMVETPMTKKPMPRGNYPTKPKTTSHDPCAVKNKPPNCLF
;
A
#
# COMPACT_ATOMS: atom_id res chain seq x y z
N MET A 1 -11.99 27.68 30.21
CA MET A 1 -12.67 26.38 30.28
C MET A 1 -12.57 25.75 28.90
N THR A 2 -11.66 24.80 28.72
CA THR A 2 -11.49 24.06 27.47
C THR A 2 -12.64 23.06 27.36
N SER A 3 -13.53 23.24 26.38
CA SER A 3 -14.56 22.25 26.06
C SER A 3 -13.85 20.97 25.59
N SER A 4 -13.82 19.97 26.46
CA SER A 4 -13.22 18.67 26.16
C SER A 4 -14.16 17.94 25.20
N LYS A 5 -13.70 17.68 23.98
CA LYS A 5 -14.53 17.15 22.89
C LYS A 5 -14.81 15.66 23.09
N ARG A 6 -15.87 15.30 23.81
CA ARG A 6 -16.36 13.92 23.92
C ARG A 6 -16.89 13.39 22.59
N TRP A 7 -16.90 12.08 22.41
CA TRP A 7 -17.46 11.42 21.21
C TRP A 7 -18.46 10.33 21.58
N MET A 8 -19.41 10.05 20.69
CA MET A 8 -20.49 9.09 20.93
C MET A 8 -20.30 7.82 20.10
N CYS A 9 -20.49 6.66 20.72
CA CYS A 9 -20.51 5.35 20.07
C CYS A 9 -21.89 4.71 20.26
N ASP A 10 -22.45 4.09 19.22
CA ASP A 10 -23.73 3.35 19.27
C ASP A 10 -23.54 1.85 18.95
N GLY A 11 -22.31 1.34 19.07
CA GLY A 11 -22.01 -0.06 18.78
C GLY A 11 -22.13 -0.44 17.30
N VAL A 12 -22.39 0.50 16.39
CA VAL A 12 -22.55 0.24 14.95
C VAL A 12 -21.47 0.98 14.15
N PRO A 13 -20.56 0.26 13.47
CA PRO A 13 -19.59 0.87 12.57
C PRO A 13 -20.24 1.67 11.43
N LYS A 14 -19.92 2.96 11.35
CA LYS A 14 -20.39 3.90 10.31
C LYS A 14 -19.40 4.08 9.17
N ASN A 15 -18.15 3.62 9.35
CA ASN A 15 -17.11 3.75 8.33
C ASN A 15 -17.09 2.63 7.27
N GLY A 16 -18.09 1.74 7.29
CA GLY A 16 -18.22 0.64 6.33
C GLY A 16 -17.23 -0.51 6.56
N ARG A 17 -16.47 -0.51 7.66
CA ARG A 17 -15.59 -1.61 8.06
C ARG A 17 -16.29 -2.52 9.08
N THR A 18 -16.00 -3.81 9.02
CA THR A 18 -16.38 -4.82 10.01
C THR A 18 -15.28 -5.00 11.05
N TYR A 19 -15.64 -5.12 12.32
CA TYR A 19 -14.68 -5.31 13.43
C TYR A 19 -15.00 -6.63 14.15
N PRO A 20 -14.33 -7.74 13.81
CA PRO A 20 -14.58 -9.03 14.45
C PRO A 20 -14.22 -8.99 15.95
N GLY A 21 -15.03 -9.66 16.79
CA GLY A 21 -14.80 -9.76 18.24
C GLY A 21 -15.14 -8.51 19.04
N ARG A 22 -15.94 -7.58 18.51
CA ARG A 22 -16.45 -6.40 19.24
C ARG A 22 -17.87 -6.63 19.75
N GLY A 23 -18.22 -5.94 20.85
CA GLY A 23 -19.48 -6.14 21.57
C GLY A 23 -20.74 -5.87 20.73
N GLU A 24 -21.88 -6.39 21.20
CA GLU A 24 -23.18 -6.20 20.54
C GLU A 24 -23.54 -4.70 20.39
N PRO A 25 -24.36 -4.33 19.39
CA PRO A 25 -24.87 -2.97 19.26
C PRO A 25 -25.51 -2.49 20.57
N HIS A 26 -25.21 -1.27 20.98
CA HIS A 26 -25.67 -0.70 22.24
C HIS A 26 -26.25 0.70 22.07
N GLY A 27 -26.94 1.20 23.09
CA GLY A 27 -27.41 2.58 23.10
C GLY A 27 -26.25 3.60 23.07
N PRO A 28 -26.49 4.87 22.71
CA PRO A 28 -25.42 5.87 22.63
C PRO A 28 -24.60 5.95 23.93
N TYR A 29 -23.31 5.67 23.82
CA TYR A 29 -22.34 5.70 24.91
C TYR A 29 -21.35 6.86 24.69
N GLU A 30 -21.15 7.68 25.73
CA GLU A 30 -20.26 8.83 25.69
C GLU A 30 -18.83 8.44 26.10
N ASN A 31 -17.88 8.68 25.21
CA ASN A 31 -16.46 8.38 25.43
C ASN A 31 -15.64 9.65 25.62
N ASP A 32 -14.54 9.52 26.37
CA ASP A 32 -13.56 10.59 26.55
C ASP A 32 -12.89 10.96 25.22
N SER A 33 -12.52 12.24 25.09
CA SER A 33 -11.91 12.80 23.87
C SER A 33 -10.63 12.11 23.45
N ASP A 34 -9.92 11.56 24.44
CA ASP A 34 -8.58 10.99 24.32
C ASP A 34 -8.63 9.46 24.26
N SER A 35 -9.80 8.84 24.47
CA SER A 35 -9.94 7.39 24.37
C SER A 35 -9.98 6.97 22.89
N PRO A 36 -9.05 6.11 22.43
CA PRO A 36 -9.05 5.60 21.07
C PRO A 36 -10.16 4.55 20.83
N TYR A 37 -10.76 4.00 21.89
CA TYR A 37 -11.78 2.95 21.82
C TYR A 37 -13.01 3.30 22.67
N CYS A 38 -14.15 2.72 22.30
CA CYS A 38 -15.37 2.78 23.09
C CYS A 38 -15.19 1.98 24.37
N GLY A 39 -15.49 2.57 25.53
CA GLY A 39 -15.42 1.89 26.83
C GLY A 39 -16.40 0.73 26.98
N ASP A 40 -17.48 0.73 26.21
CA ASP A 40 -18.55 -0.28 26.29
C ASP A 40 -18.31 -1.47 25.34
N CYS A 41 -18.12 -1.22 24.04
CA CYS A 41 -18.00 -2.28 23.03
C CYS A 41 -16.58 -2.48 22.47
N GLY A 42 -15.63 -1.62 22.83
CA GLY A 42 -14.25 -1.67 22.33
C GLY A 42 -14.07 -1.20 20.88
N LEU A 43 -15.12 -0.74 20.19
CA LEU A 43 -14.99 -0.21 18.83
C LEU A 43 -14.06 1.01 18.78
N PRO A 44 -13.18 1.12 17.76
CA PRO A 44 -12.28 2.25 17.68
C PRO A 44 -13.03 3.53 17.28
N ARG A 45 -12.52 4.69 17.69
CA ARG A 45 -13.19 5.99 17.53
C ARG A 45 -13.58 6.27 16.08
N GLU A 46 -12.72 5.95 15.12
CA GLU A 46 -12.96 6.15 13.68
C GLU A 46 -14.15 5.34 13.14
N SER A 47 -14.57 4.28 13.83
CA SER A 47 -15.76 3.52 13.44
C SER A 47 -17.05 4.31 13.66
N SER A 48 -17.08 5.27 14.58
CA SER A 48 -18.29 6.02 14.94
C SER A 48 -18.56 7.23 14.06
N PHE A 49 -17.68 7.50 13.09
CA PHE A 49 -17.85 8.57 12.12
C PHE A 49 -18.11 7.95 10.74
N PRO A 50 -19.09 8.45 9.97
CA PRO A 50 -19.21 8.08 8.57
C PRO A 50 -17.90 8.46 7.85
N PRO A 51 -17.52 7.76 6.78
CA PRO A 51 -16.36 8.17 5.99
C PRO A 51 -16.65 9.60 5.55
N SER A 52 -15.86 10.56 6.03
CA SER A 52 -16.01 11.95 5.61
C SER A 52 -16.01 11.94 4.09
N ALA A 53 -17.07 12.48 3.49
CA ALA A 53 -17.16 12.69 2.05
C ALA A 53 -16.16 13.80 1.68
N GLU A 54 -14.88 13.52 1.82
CA GLU A 54 -13.81 14.42 1.41
C GLU A 54 -13.66 14.32 -0.10
N THR A 55 -14.36 15.24 -0.74
CA THR A 55 -13.80 16.11 -1.77
C THR A 55 -12.27 16.22 -1.57
N PRO A 56 -11.43 15.95 -2.59
CA PRO A 56 -9.98 15.89 -2.43
C PRO A 56 -9.43 17.26 -2.03
N SER A 57 -9.17 17.45 -0.74
CA SER A 57 -8.49 18.62 -0.20
C SER A 57 -6.98 18.37 -0.20
N SER A 58 -6.37 18.70 -1.32
CA SER A 58 -4.94 19.01 -1.41
C SER A 58 -4.61 20.14 -0.43
N THR A 59 -3.75 19.88 0.55
CA THR A 59 -2.98 20.93 1.22
C THR A 59 -1.57 20.92 0.65
N THR A 60 -1.45 21.45 -0.56
CA THR A 60 -0.18 22.00 -1.06
C THR A 60 -0.37 23.51 -1.06
N SER A 61 0.34 24.17 -0.15
CA SER A 61 0.59 25.60 -0.16
C SER A 61 1.14 26.01 -1.53
N SER A 62 0.28 26.64 -2.32
CA SER A 62 0.62 27.47 -3.47
C SER A 62 0.35 28.93 -3.07
N PRO A 63 1.04 29.90 -3.69
CA PRO A 63 0.46 30.53 -4.87
C PRO A 63 1.50 30.49 -6.01
N ASP A 64 1.15 30.38 -7.28
CA ASP A 64 0.15 31.18 -7.98
C ASP A 64 -0.12 30.59 -9.38
N LEU A 65 -1.30 30.92 -9.90
CA LEU A 65 -1.98 30.40 -11.09
C LEU A 65 -1.27 30.70 -12.43
N THR A 66 -1.40 29.79 -13.41
CA THR A 66 -2.34 29.96 -14.56
C THR A 66 -2.34 28.77 -15.56
N LYS A 67 -3.43 27.99 -15.53
CA LYS A 67 -4.39 27.69 -16.62
C LYS A 67 -3.88 27.60 -18.08
N SER A 68 -3.96 26.40 -18.69
CA SER A 68 -4.59 26.26 -20.02
C SER A 68 -5.07 24.84 -20.35
N VAL A 69 -6.28 24.82 -20.89
CA VAL A 69 -7.01 23.73 -21.56
C VAL A 69 -6.15 22.97 -22.58
N SER A 70 -6.25 21.64 -22.61
CA SER A 70 -6.02 20.86 -23.82
C SER A 70 -7.10 19.81 -23.99
N LYS A 71 -7.84 19.94 -25.10
CA LYS A 71 -8.81 18.97 -25.62
C LYS A 71 -8.02 17.77 -26.16
N SER A 72 -8.31 16.57 -25.68
CA SER A 72 -8.15 15.35 -26.46
C SER A 72 -9.46 14.58 -26.50
N ASN A 73 -9.96 14.41 -27.73
CA ASN A 73 -11.04 13.52 -28.08
C ASN A 73 -10.58 12.08 -27.82
N ILE A 74 -11.15 11.38 -26.85
CA ILE A 74 -11.16 9.92 -26.85
C ILE A 74 -12.56 9.43 -26.51
N SER A 75 -13.06 8.65 -27.47
CA SER A 75 -14.28 7.88 -27.58
C SER A 75 -14.97 7.46 -26.28
N LYS A 76 -16.30 7.67 -26.24
CA LYS A 76 -17.23 6.99 -25.33
C LYS A 76 -17.18 5.47 -25.56
N PRO A 77 -17.18 4.67 -24.49
CA PRO A 77 -17.90 3.39 -24.47
C PRO A 77 -19.18 3.53 -23.64
N LYS A 78 -20.29 3.05 -24.23
CA LYS A 78 -21.58 2.83 -23.56
C LYS A 78 -21.47 1.71 -22.49
N PRO A 79 -22.42 1.62 -21.56
CA PRO A 79 -22.30 0.89 -20.29
C PRO A 79 -22.81 -0.56 -20.39
N SER A 80 -22.23 -1.45 -19.57
CA SER A 80 -22.91 -2.64 -19.03
C SER A 80 -22.00 -3.41 -18.06
N LEU A 81 -22.37 -3.39 -16.77
CA LEU A 81 -22.50 -4.51 -15.78
C LEU A 81 -21.36 -5.57 -15.66
N PRO A 82 -21.10 -6.17 -14.46
CA PRO A 82 -22.12 -6.52 -13.48
C PRO A 82 -21.83 -6.20 -12.01
N ILE A 83 -22.95 -6.21 -11.29
CA ILE A 83 -23.16 -6.17 -9.85
C ILE A 83 -22.22 -7.17 -9.15
N ARG A 84 -21.43 -6.68 -8.19
CA ARG A 84 -20.77 -7.53 -7.19
C ARG A 84 -21.85 -8.28 -6.43
N THR A 85 -21.99 -9.55 -6.78
CA THR A 85 -22.91 -10.48 -6.16
C THR A 85 -22.34 -10.81 -4.79
N THR A 86 -22.95 -10.26 -3.75
CA THR A 86 -22.84 -10.80 -2.40
C THR A 86 -23.33 -12.24 -2.50
N ILE A 87 -22.41 -13.21 -2.51
CA ILE A 87 -22.77 -14.62 -2.39
C ILE A 87 -23.17 -14.81 -0.93
N ILE A 88 -24.41 -14.47 -0.62
CA ILE A 88 -25.10 -15.07 0.50
C ILE A 88 -25.31 -16.51 0.04
N VAL A 89 -24.45 -17.42 0.52
CA VAL A 89 -24.67 -18.86 0.35
C VAL A 89 -25.88 -19.20 1.21
N THR A 90 -27.08 -18.92 0.70
CA THR A 90 -28.29 -19.61 1.14
C THR A 90 -28.10 -21.07 0.74
N ILE A 91 -27.61 -21.88 1.68
CA ILE A 91 -27.65 -23.35 1.58
C ILE A 91 -29.14 -23.72 1.56
N ALA A 92 -29.72 -23.71 0.37
CA ALA A 92 -31.06 -24.22 0.13
C ALA A 92 -30.99 -25.73 0.24
N GLY A 93 -31.29 -26.26 1.43
CA GLY A 93 -31.50 -27.67 1.66
C GLY A 93 -32.64 -28.19 0.78
N ILE A 94 -32.29 -28.92 -0.28
CA ILE A 94 -33.24 -29.71 -1.06
C ILE A 94 -33.14 -31.16 -0.57
N LEU A 95 -33.91 -31.47 0.48
CA LEU A 95 -34.28 -32.84 0.84
C LEU A 95 -35.54 -33.20 0.04
N ALA A 96 -35.36 -33.77 -1.14
CA ALA A 96 -36.44 -34.38 -1.91
C ALA A 96 -36.41 -35.90 -1.72
N ILE A 97 -37.15 -36.41 -0.72
CA ILE A 97 -37.43 -37.84 -0.59
C ILE A 97 -38.84 -38.09 -1.11
N ALA A 98 -38.92 -38.68 -2.30
CA ALA A 98 -40.16 -39.19 -2.88
C ALA A 98 -40.13 -40.71 -2.93
N GLY A 99 -41.14 -41.34 -2.32
CA GLY A 99 -41.70 -42.60 -2.80
C GLY A 99 -41.67 -43.80 -1.85
N GLY A 100 -42.87 -44.31 -1.53
CA GLY A 100 -43.12 -45.76 -1.46
C GLY A 100 -43.31 -46.37 -0.07
N THR A 101 -44.57 -46.44 0.37
CA THR A 101 -45.00 -47.13 1.59
C THR A 101 -44.95 -48.66 1.47
N ALA A 102 -44.14 -49.32 2.31
CA ALA A 102 -44.37 -50.69 2.76
C ALA A 102 -44.16 -50.73 4.29
N VAL A 103 -45.25 -50.89 5.04
CA VAL A 103 -45.27 -50.83 6.50
C VAL A 103 -44.88 -52.20 7.07
N TYR A 104 -43.59 -52.38 7.34
CA TYR A 104 -43.10 -53.43 8.25
C TYR A 104 -42.86 -52.79 9.61
N THR A 105 -43.71 -53.11 10.59
CA THR A 105 -43.52 -52.76 12.01
C THR A 105 -42.47 -53.69 12.62
N ILE A 106 -41.22 -53.56 12.17
CA ILE A 106 -40.07 -54.02 12.94
C ILE A 106 -39.82 -52.93 13.98
N VAL A 107 -39.41 -53.31 15.18
CA VAL A 107 -39.17 -52.40 16.30
C VAL A 107 -38.07 -51.40 15.88
N ASN A 108 -38.48 -50.25 15.33
CA ASN A 108 -37.63 -49.20 14.74
C ASN A 108 -36.83 -48.46 15.82
N ARG A 109 -35.90 -49.17 16.47
CA ARG A 109 -34.83 -48.57 17.26
C ARG A 109 -33.68 -48.25 16.32
N CYS A 110 -33.30 -46.98 16.28
CA CYS A 110 -32.09 -46.56 15.59
C CYS A 110 -30.87 -47.22 16.24
N GLN A 111 -29.78 -47.36 15.48
CA GLN A 111 -28.50 -47.75 16.06
C GLN A 111 -28.10 -46.71 17.13
N PRO A 112 -27.36 -47.10 18.18
CA PRO A 112 -26.80 -46.16 19.13
C PRO A 112 -26.05 -45.02 18.40
N GLY A 113 -26.29 -43.77 18.80
CA GLY A 113 -25.71 -42.58 18.14
C GLY A 113 -26.56 -41.97 17.03
N LEU A 114 -27.66 -42.59 16.61
CA LEU A 114 -28.59 -42.03 15.63
C LEU A 114 -29.89 -41.57 16.29
N GLU A 115 -30.38 -40.40 15.90
CA GLU A 115 -31.66 -39.85 16.33
C GLU A 115 -32.77 -40.16 15.34
N LYS A 116 -33.98 -40.41 15.86
CA LYS A 116 -35.14 -40.70 15.02
C LYS A 116 -35.94 -39.43 14.75
N ILE A 117 -35.87 -38.93 13.53
CA ILE A 117 -36.62 -37.76 13.06
C ILE A 117 -37.56 -38.23 11.95
N GLU A 118 -38.87 -38.03 12.14
CA GLU A 118 -39.92 -38.42 11.19
C GLU A 118 -39.89 -39.90 10.73
N GLY A 119 -39.36 -40.78 11.57
CA GLY A 119 -39.25 -42.21 11.26
C GLY A 119 -37.95 -42.62 10.57
N THR A 120 -37.07 -41.67 10.24
CA THR A 120 -35.72 -41.91 9.70
C THR A 120 -34.68 -41.76 10.81
N CYS A 121 -33.67 -42.63 10.83
CA CYS A 121 -32.54 -42.51 11.73
C CYS A 121 -31.47 -41.61 11.09
N ILE A 122 -31.15 -40.49 11.72
CA ILE A 122 -30.23 -39.46 11.23
C ILE A 122 -29.11 -39.31 12.27
N ASP A 123 -27.87 -39.13 11.81
CA ASP A 123 -26.76 -38.73 12.69
C ASP A 123 -26.90 -37.23 12.98
N PRO A 124 -27.15 -36.82 14.24
CA PRO A 124 -27.34 -35.40 14.57
C PRO A 124 -26.08 -34.55 14.31
N PHE A 125 -24.91 -35.17 14.18
CA PHE A 125 -23.63 -34.49 13.94
C PHE A 125 -23.28 -34.37 12.45
N LEU A 126 -24.05 -35.00 11.56
CA LEU A 126 -23.76 -34.98 10.12
C LEU A 126 -23.84 -33.56 9.53
N GLN A 127 -24.84 -32.77 9.93
CA GLN A 127 -24.99 -31.42 9.41
C GLN A 127 -23.88 -30.48 9.91
N PRO A 128 -23.59 -30.36 11.22
CA PRO A 128 -22.44 -29.58 11.71
C PRO A 128 -21.12 -30.00 11.07
N TYR A 129 -20.89 -31.31 10.90
CA TYR A 129 -19.71 -31.83 10.20
C TYR A 129 -19.62 -31.30 8.76
N GLN A 130 -20.70 -31.40 7.98
CA GLN A 130 -20.72 -30.95 6.59
C GLN A 130 -20.50 -29.44 6.47
N GLU A 131 -21.09 -28.64 7.36
CA GLU A 131 -20.91 -27.19 7.39
C GLU A 131 -19.46 -26.81 7.70
N ALA A 132 -18.86 -27.41 8.75
CA ALA A 132 -17.47 -27.16 9.12
C ALA A 132 -16.47 -27.61 8.04
N VAL A 133 -16.73 -28.77 7.40
CA VAL A 133 -15.92 -29.26 6.27
C VAL A 133 -15.99 -28.32 5.08
N ALA A 134 -17.19 -27.87 4.69
CA ALA A 134 -17.37 -26.96 3.56
C ALA A 134 -16.68 -25.61 3.79
N GLN A 135 -16.80 -25.03 4.99
CA GLN A 135 -16.10 -23.79 5.35
C GLN A 135 -14.58 -23.96 5.28
N SER A 136 -14.05 -25.06 5.83
CA SER A 136 -12.61 -25.33 5.82
C SER A 136 -12.07 -25.53 4.41
N ASP A 137 -12.76 -26.32 3.57
CA ASP A 137 -12.37 -26.59 2.19
C ASP A 137 -12.36 -25.30 1.35
N GLU A 138 -13.36 -24.42 1.54
CA GLU A 138 -13.40 -23.10 0.89
C GLU A 138 -12.20 -22.23 1.29
N VAL A 139 -11.92 -22.16 2.59
CA VAL A 139 -10.77 -21.40 3.13
C VAL A 139 -9.46 -21.92 2.58
N ILE A 140 -9.24 -23.25 2.61
CA ILE A 140 -8.00 -23.86 2.11
C ILE A 140 -7.82 -23.51 0.63
N SER A 141 -8.87 -23.67 -0.18
CA SER A 141 -8.83 -23.38 -1.62
C SER A 141 -8.52 -21.91 -1.96
N THR A 142 -8.92 -20.98 -1.10
CA THR A 142 -8.73 -19.54 -1.32
C THR A 142 -7.45 -19.02 -0.66
N SER A 143 -6.91 -19.73 0.34
CA SER A 143 -5.73 -19.32 1.10
C SER A 143 -4.43 -19.30 0.28
N ASP A 144 -4.36 -20.03 -0.83
CA ASP A 144 -3.21 -19.98 -1.74
C ASP A 144 -3.21 -18.71 -2.60
N ASP A 145 -4.38 -18.08 -2.77
CA ASP A 145 -4.58 -16.95 -3.68
C ASP A 145 -4.76 -15.59 -2.99
N TYR A 146 -4.33 -15.49 -1.74
CA TYR A 146 -4.37 -14.28 -0.93
C TYR A 146 -3.72 -13.06 -1.62
N LYS A 147 -4.28 -11.89 -1.33
CA LYS A 147 -3.86 -10.58 -1.86
C LYS A 147 -3.27 -9.67 -0.80
N ASN A 148 -3.45 -10.01 0.46
CA ASN A 148 -2.95 -9.27 1.61
C ASN A 148 -2.91 -10.20 2.84
N ILE A 149 -2.25 -9.74 3.91
CA ILE A 149 -2.09 -10.51 5.15
C ILE A 149 -3.44 -10.67 5.88
N GLU A 150 -4.35 -9.70 5.78
CA GLU A 150 -5.68 -9.74 6.42
C GLU A 150 -6.54 -10.90 5.87
N GLU A 151 -6.44 -11.20 4.57
CA GLU A 151 -7.08 -12.37 3.96
C GLU A 151 -6.56 -13.69 4.54
N LEU A 152 -5.25 -13.81 4.80
CA LEU A 152 -4.68 -14.98 5.47
C LEU A 152 -5.08 -15.08 6.94
N GLU A 153 -5.14 -13.96 7.67
CA GLU A 153 -5.61 -13.93 9.06
C GLU A 153 -7.09 -14.31 9.16
N THR A 154 -7.91 -13.86 8.21
CA THR A 154 -9.31 -14.25 8.08
C THR A 154 -9.43 -15.73 7.78
N ALA A 155 -8.64 -16.25 6.83
CA ALA A 155 -8.58 -17.69 6.52
C ALA A 155 -8.24 -18.51 7.77
N LYS A 156 -7.19 -18.14 8.50
CA LYS A 156 -6.80 -18.79 9.76
C LYS A 156 -7.95 -18.80 10.77
N LEU A 157 -8.62 -17.65 10.97
CA LEU A 157 -9.72 -17.53 11.92
C LEU A 157 -10.92 -18.42 11.55
N THR A 158 -11.30 -18.43 10.28
CA THR A 158 -12.39 -19.31 9.81
C THR A 158 -12.04 -20.78 10.01
N LEU A 159 -10.80 -21.17 9.71
CA LEU A 159 -10.33 -22.55 9.91
C LEU A 159 -10.25 -22.92 11.41
N ASP A 160 -9.84 -22.00 12.29
CA ASP A 160 -9.91 -22.16 13.75
C ASP A 160 -11.35 -22.47 14.20
N ASN A 161 -12.33 -21.70 13.72
CA ASN A 161 -13.74 -21.88 14.09
C ASN A 161 -14.32 -23.21 13.56
N SER A 162 -13.92 -23.64 12.36
CA SER A 162 -14.37 -24.93 11.81
C SER A 162 -13.72 -26.10 12.55
N LEU A 163 -12.46 -25.99 12.96
CA LEU A 163 -11.80 -26.97 13.83
C LEU A 163 -12.47 -27.06 15.21
N GLU A 164 -12.92 -25.95 15.78
CA GLU A 164 -13.70 -25.94 17.03
C GLU A 164 -15.01 -26.71 16.86
N GLN A 165 -15.78 -26.43 15.80
CA GLN A 165 -17.02 -27.16 15.48
C GLN A 165 -16.80 -28.66 15.29
N LEU A 166 -15.72 -29.06 14.61
CA LEU A 166 -15.38 -30.47 14.43
C LEU A 166 -15.01 -31.16 15.76
N ASN A 167 -14.34 -30.44 16.67
CA ASN A 167 -13.99 -30.95 17.98
C ASN A 167 -15.19 -31.09 18.94
N GLU A 168 -16.29 -30.38 18.69
CA GLU A 168 -17.54 -30.54 19.44
C GLU A 168 -18.25 -31.88 19.14
N ILE A 169 -17.89 -32.57 18.05
CA ILE A 169 -18.48 -33.85 17.68
C ILE A 169 -17.90 -34.96 18.59
N PRO A 170 -18.74 -35.67 19.35
CA PRO A 170 -18.27 -36.64 20.33
C PRO A 170 -17.68 -37.89 19.65
N PRO A 171 -16.68 -38.56 20.28
CA PRO A 171 -16.09 -39.80 19.78
C PRO A 171 -17.08 -40.95 19.54
N GLU A 172 -18.23 -40.93 20.19
CA GLU A 172 -19.30 -41.92 20.04
C GLU A 172 -20.19 -41.68 18.82
N ALA A 173 -20.06 -40.53 18.15
CA ALA A 173 -20.81 -40.23 16.93
C ALA A 173 -20.43 -41.20 15.80
N VAL A 174 -21.41 -41.57 14.97
CA VAL A 174 -21.18 -42.52 13.86
C VAL A 174 -20.19 -41.93 12.85
N ILE A 175 -20.26 -40.60 12.62
CA ILE A 175 -19.37 -39.85 11.72
C ILE A 175 -17.97 -39.58 12.29
N TYR A 176 -17.66 -39.96 13.53
CA TYR A 176 -16.40 -39.58 14.18
C TYR A 176 -15.12 -40.03 13.47
N PRO A 177 -15.03 -41.23 12.85
CA PRO A 177 -13.83 -41.63 12.11
C PRO A 177 -13.46 -40.64 10.98
N GLU A 178 -14.46 -40.10 10.29
CA GLU A 178 -14.30 -39.07 9.27
C GLU A 178 -13.89 -37.72 9.87
N VAL A 179 -14.49 -37.35 11.01
CA VAL A 179 -14.13 -36.14 11.77
C VAL A 179 -12.67 -36.17 12.20
N ALA A 180 -12.20 -37.27 12.79
CA ALA A 180 -10.82 -37.42 13.26
C ALA A 180 -9.81 -37.25 12.12
N LYS A 181 -10.11 -37.81 10.95
CA LYS A 181 -9.28 -37.63 9.76
C LYS A 181 -9.24 -36.17 9.29
N LYS A 182 -10.40 -35.49 9.28
CA LYS A 182 -10.49 -34.08 8.86
C LYS A 182 -9.84 -33.12 9.84
N LEU A 183 -9.91 -33.40 11.15
CA LEU A 183 -9.18 -32.63 12.17
C LEU A 183 -7.66 -32.66 11.91
N GLU A 184 -7.08 -33.85 11.69
CA GLU A 184 -5.64 -33.97 11.39
C GLU A 184 -5.25 -33.22 10.10
N GLU A 185 -6.06 -33.34 9.05
CA GLU A 185 -5.86 -32.63 7.77
C GLU A 185 -5.87 -31.11 7.98
N TYR A 186 -6.92 -30.57 8.59
CA TYR A 186 -7.12 -29.13 8.76
C TYR A 186 -6.15 -28.51 9.78
N GLU A 187 -5.72 -29.24 10.80
CA GLU A 187 -4.65 -28.78 11.69
C GLU A 187 -3.34 -28.54 10.93
N ARG A 188 -3.00 -29.41 9.98
CA ARG A 188 -1.81 -29.23 9.14
C ARG A 188 -1.94 -28.00 8.24
N GLU A 189 -3.07 -27.87 7.53
CA GLU A 189 -3.32 -26.71 6.66
C GLU A 189 -3.31 -25.38 7.44
N ARG A 190 -3.85 -25.40 8.66
CA ARG A 190 -3.79 -24.26 9.58
C ARG A 190 -2.34 -23.86 9.91
N GLN A 191 -1.45 -24.82 10.18
CA GLN A 191 -0.04 -24.51 10.41
C GLN A 191 0.62 -23.92 9.17
N GLU A 192 0.24 -24.38 7.97
CA GLU A 192 0.71 -23.80 6.72
C GLU A 192 0.29 -22.34 6.56
N ILE A 193 -0.97 -22.01 6.83
CA ILE A 193 -1.48 -20.62 6.80
C ILE A 193 -0.72 -19.76 7.83
N ILE A 194 -0.49 -20.25 9.05
CA ILE A 194 0.28 -19.54 10.08
C ILE A 194 1.70 -19.25 9.59
N ASN A 195 2.35 -20.22 8.97
CA ASN A 195 3.69 -20.05 8.42
C ASN A 195 3.70 -19.02 7.28
N LYS A 196 2.71 -19.06 6.37
CA LYS A 196 2.54 -18.05 5.31
C LYS A 196 2.40 -16.65 5.91
N ILE A 197 1.55 -16.47 6.92
CA ILE A 197 1.39 -15.18 7.64
C ILE A 197 2.74 -14.70 8.21
N GLY A 198 3.48 -15.59 8.88
CA GLY A 198 4.77 -15.24 9.49
C GLY A 198 5.81 -14.80 8.46
N VAL A 199 5.92 -15.53 7.34
CA VAL A 199 6.84 -15.21 6.24
C VAL A 199 6.46 -13.87 5.59
N GLU A 200 5.19 -13.63 5.33
CA GLU A 200 4.73 -12.37 4.73
C GLU A 200 4.95 -11.16 5.65
N LYS A 201 4.66 -11.29 6.96
CA LYS A 201 4.93 -10.22 7.94
C LYS A 201 6.42 -9.90 8.03
N ALA A 202 7.27 -10.92 8.11
CA ALA A 202 8.72 -10.73 8.19
C ALA A 202 9.28 -10.05 6.92
N ALA A 203 8.78 -10.41 5.74
CA ALA A 203 9.18 -9.77 4.49
C ALA A 203 8.72 -8.30 4.41
N GLN A 204 7.50 -8.02 4.87
CA GLN A 204 6.97 -6.65 4.93
C GLN A 204 7.76 -5.77 5.91
N GLU A 205 8.07 -6.26 7.12
CA GLU A 205 8.85 -5.51 8.12
C GLU A 205 10.25 -5.16 7.59
N LYS A 206 10.94 -6.11 6.95
CA LYS A 206 12.23 -5.85 6.30
C LYS A 206 12.11 -4.82 5.18
N LEU A 207 11.01 -4.82 4.42
CA LEU A 207 10.79 -3.83 3.37
C LEU A 207 10.62 -2.43 3.95
N GLU A 208 9.85 -2.29 5.03
CA GLU A 208 9.68 -1.02 5.76
C GLU A 208 11.02 -0.50 6.34
N GLU A 209 11.88 -1.40 6.83
CA GLU A 209 13.25 -1.04 7.25
C GLU A 209 14.07 -0.49 6.07
N VAL A 210 14.03 -1.16 4.91
CA VAL A 210 14.74 -0.72 3.70
C VAL A 210 14.24 0.64 3.23
N GLU A 211 12.93 0.87 3.23
CA GLU A 211 12.32 2.15 2.87
C GLU A 211 12.80 3.28 3.80
N THR A 212 12.89 3.03 5.10
CA THR A 212 13.44 3.99 6.07
C THR A 212 14.90 4.36 5.75
N ILE A 213 15.72 3.40 5.34
CA ILE A 213 17.11 3.66 4.94
C ILE A 213 17.16 4.44 3.61
N ALA A 214 16.25 4.14 2.68
CA ALA A 214 16.12 4.85 1.41
C ALA A 214 15.73 6.32 1.60
N GLU A 215 14.87 6.64 2.58
CA GLU A 215 14.54 8.03 2.95
C GLU A 215 15.79 8.79 3.40
N VAL A 216 16.61 8.19 4.27
CA VAL A 216 17.89 8.80 4.71
C VAL A 216 18.85 8.97 3.54
N ALA A 217 18.95 7.99 2.65
CA ALA A 217 19.78 8.08 1.45
C ALA A 217 19.32 9.22 0.52
N THR A 218 18.00 9.42 0.41
CA THR A 218 17.39 10.52 -0.36
C THR A 218 17.77 11.88 0.21
N GLU A 219 17.61 12.08 1.52
CA GLU A 219 17.98 13.34 2.19
C GLU A 219 19.47 13.68 2.02
N GLN A 220 20.33 12.66 2.17
CA GLN A 220 21.77 12.81 1.96
C GLN A 220 22.11 13.18 0.51
N THR A 221 21.45 12.55 -0.47
CA THR A 221 21.61 12.88 -1.89
C THR A 221 21.26 14.34 -2.16
N GLU A 222 20.11 14.82 -1.68
CA GLU A 222 19.67 16.20 -1.93
C GLU A 222 20.57 17.25 -1.26
N THR A 223 21.03 16.95 -0.03
CA THR A 223 22.02 17.78 0.67
C THR A 223 23.33 17.85 -0.11
N ALA A 224 23.81 16.70 -0.61
CA ALA A 224 25.06 16.59 -1.36
C ALA A 224 25.01 17.30 -2.72
N LYS A 225 23.88 17.19 -3.43
CA LYS A 225 23.62 17.92 -4.69
C LYS A 225 23.67 19.44 -4.45
N THR A 226 23.01 19.91 -3.40
CA THR A 226 22.99 21.34 -3.05
C THR A 226 24.40 21.87 -2.73
N ALA A 227 25.19 21.09 -2.00
CA ALA A 227 26.58 21.44 -1.67
C ALA A 227 27.55 21.29 -2.86
N LYS A 228 27.13 20.67 -3.97
CA LYS A 228 27.98 20.29 -5.12
C LYS A 228 29.25 19.56 -4.68
N SER A 229 29.11 18.69 -3.69
CA SER A 229 30.24 17.99 -3.05
C SER A 229 30.35 16.56 -3.56
N THR A 230 31.40 16.27 -4.33
CA THR A 230 31.69 14.90 -4.84
C THR A 230 31.85 13.89 -3.71
N SER A 231 32.47 14.29 -2.59
CA SER A 231 32.63 13.43 -1.41
C SER A 231 31.29 13.08 -0.76
N GLN A 232 30.36 14.03 -0.66
CA GLN A 232 29.05 13.78 -0.07
C GLN A 232 28.17 12.94 -1.01
N LEU A 233 28.24 13.18 -2.32
CA LEU A 233 27.54 12.36 -3.31
C LEU A 233 28.06 10.92 -3.32
N THR A 234 29.37 10.71 -3.12
CA THR A 234 29.96 9.37 -2.99
C THR A 234 29.43 8.65 -1.75
N ALA A 235 29.30 9.35 -0.62
CA ALA A 235 28.71 8.79 0.59
C ALA A 235 27.22 8.45 0.41
N ALA A 236 26.45 9.34 -0.23
CA ALA A 236 25.04 9.10 -0.55
C ALA A 236 24.88 7.88 -1.48
N LYS A 237 25.74 7.74 -2.51
CA LYS A 237 25.79 6.56 -3.37
C LYS A 237 26.02 5.27 -2.57
N GLN A 238 26.96 5.27 -1.62
CA GLN A 238 27.22 4.11 -0.76
C GLN A 238 25.98 3.75 0.08
N LYS A 239 25.20 4.74 0.54
CA LYS A 239 23.92 4.48 1.21
C LYS A 239 22.89 3.86 0.29
N TRP A 240 22.76 4.31 -0.94
CA TRP A 240 21.89 3.64 -1.92
C TRP A 240 22.32 2.21 -2.23
N GLN A 241 23.63 1.94 -2.27
CA GLN A 241 24.13 0.56 -2.42
C GLN A 241 23.83 -0.31 -1.19
N GLU A 242 23.87 0.25 0.02
CA GLU A 242 23.43 -0.43 1.24
C GLU A 242 21.93 -0.79 1.18
N VAL A 243 21.09 0.13 0.71
CA VAL A 243 19.66 -0.10 0.47
C VAL A 243 19.45 -1.25 -0.52
N GLN A 244 20.15 -1.25 -1.66
CA GLN A 244 20.10 -2.34 -2.65
C GLN A 244 20.49 -3.69 -2.05
N ASN A 245 21.57 -3.75 -1.26
CA ASN A 245 22.01 -4.99 -0.64
C ASN A 245 20.96 -5.51 0.35
N LYS A 246 20.42 -4.65 1.22
CA LYS A 246 19.36 -5.05 2.15
C LYS A 246 18.09 -5.49 1.43
N LEU A 247 17.73 -4.83 0.33
CA LEU A 247 16.58 -5.20 -0.50
C LEU A 247 16.73 -6.59 -1.12
N GLN A 248 17.97 -7.03 -1.43
CA GLN A 248 18.26 -8.38 -1.93
C GLN A 248 18.21 -9.46 -0.85
N GLU A 249 18.34 -9.09 0.43
CA GLU A 249 18.23 -10.00 1.59
C GLU A 249 16.77 -10.30 1.98
N ILE A 250 15.80 -9.61 1.39
CA ILE A 250 14.38 -9.84 1.65
C ILE A 250 13.91 -11.07 0.87
N ASP A 251 13.27 -12.00 1.59
CA ASP A 251 12.64 -13.16 0.99
C ASP A 251 11.54 -12.70 0.02
N LYS A 252 11.58 -13.20 -1.21
CA LYS A 252 10.61 -12.83 -2.25
C LYS A 252 9.31 -13.59 -2.01
N THR A 253 8.39 -12.95 -1.31
CA THR A 253 7.05 -13.48 -1.03
C THR A 253 6.01 -12.98 -2.04
N ARG A 254 4.77 -13.49 -1.98
CA ARG A 254 3.72 -13.13 -2.93
C ARG A 254 3.37 -11.65 -2.86
N LEU A 255 3.34 -11.07 -1.65
CA LEU A 255 2.89 -9.69 -1.45
C LEU A 255 3.98 -8.66 -1.80
N VAL A 256 5.23 -8.91 -1.41
CA VAL A 256 6.29 -7.90 -1.57
C VAL A 256 7.12 -8.04 -2.85
N THR A 257 7.05 -9.15 -3.60
CA THR A 257 7.92 -9.36 -4.78
C THR A 257 7.81 -8.24 -5.82
N ASN A 258 6.61 -7.71 -6.07
CA ASN A 258 6.42 -6.63 -7.03
C ASN A 258 6.98 -5.30 -6.51
N GLN A 259 6.80 -5.01 -5.22
CA GLN A 259 7.37 -3.83 -4.57
C GLN A 259 8.89 -3.88 -4.57
N ILE A 260 9.49 -5.03 -4.23
CA ILE A 260 10.94 -5.24 -4.29
C ILE A 260 11.48 -4.96 -5.69
N LYS A 261 10.86 -5.48 -6.74
CA LYS A 261 11.30 -5.24 -8.13
C LYS A 261 11.20 -3.77 -8.51
N GLN A 262 10.14 -3.09 -8.10
CA GLN A 262 9.96 -1.67 -8.36
C GLN A 262 11.05 -0.86 -7.67
N HIS A 263 11.24 -1.05 -6.36
CA HIS A 263 12.28 -0.38 -5.58
C HIS A 263 13.68 -0.67 -6.11
N GLN A 264 13.97 -1.90 -6.55
CA GLN A 264 15.25 -2.22 -7.19
C GLN A 264 15.52 -1.35 -8.41
N SER A 265 14.52 -1.18 -9.29
CA SER A 265 14.65 -0.31 -10.46
C SER A 265 14.82 1.15 -10.06
N ASP A 266 13.98 1.65 -9.16
CA ASP A 266 13.99 3.05 -8.73
C ASP A 266 15.33 3.43 -8.07
N TYR A 267 15.89 2.53 -7.26
CA TYR A 267 17.15 2.77 -6.54
C TYR A 267 18.37 2.64 -7.47
N ASP A 268 18.33 1.76 -8.47
CA ASP A 268 19.36 1.71 -9.52
C ASP A 268 19.40 3.02 -10.32
N ASP A 269 18.24 3.58 -10.65
CA ASP A 269 18.14 4.88 -11.32
C ASP A 269 18.72 6.00 -10.44
N GLN A 270 18.45 6.01 -9.13
CA GLN A 270 19.06 6.98 -8.20
C GLN A 270 20.59 6.87 -8.16
N ILE A 271 21.14 5.65 -8.12
CA ILE A 271 22.58 5.42 -8.13
C ILE A 271 23.20 5.98 -9.41
N ASN A 272 22.60 5.69 -10.57
CA ASN A 272 23.06 6.17 -11.87
C ASN A 272 23.04 7.71 -11.95
N LEU A 273 21.97 8.34 -11.48
CA LEU A 273 21.87 9.81 -11.43
C LEU A 273 22.96 10.44 -10.55
N ILE A 274 23.30 9.81 -9.43
CA ILE A 274 24.39 10.27 -8.55
C ILE A 274 25.75 10.12 -9.25
N GLU A 275 25.98 9.02 -9.96
CA GLU A 275 27.22 8.80 -10.73
C GLU A 275 27.41 9.83 -11.85
N GLU A 276 26.34 10.15 -12.57
CA GLU A 276 26.34 11.20 -13.59
C GLU A 276 26.68 12.57 -12.98
N GLU A 277 26.10 12.87 -11.81
CA GLU A 277 26.35 14.14 -11.12
C GLU A 277 27.79 14.25 -10.61
N ILE A 278 28.33 13.17 -10.04
CA ILE A 278 29.75 13.11 -9.64
C ILE A 278 30.64 13.40 -10.84
N SER A 279 30.40 12.72 -11.97
CA SER A 279 31.16 12.88 -13.20
C SER A 279 31.10 14.31 -13.73
N ARG A 280 29.92 14.94 -13.68
CA ARG A 280 29.72 16.34 -14.08
C ARG A 280 30.50 17.31 -13.20
N ILE A 281 30.46 17.16 -11.89
CA ILE A 281 31.19 18.04 -10.96
C ILE A 281 32.71 17.88 -11.15
N GLU A 282 33.20 16.66 -11.35
CA GLU A 282 34.62 16.41 -11.61
C GLU A 282 35.10 17.06 -12.90
N GLU A 283 34.29 16.99 -13.96
CA GLU A 283 34.62 17.63 -15.23
C GLU A 283 34.69 19.17 -15.10
N ILE A 284 33.73 19.77 -14.39
CA ILE A 284 33.76 21.21 -14.08
C ILE A 284 35.04 21.58 -13.33
N LYS A 285 35.42 20.80 -12.31
CA LYS A 285 36.67 21.01 -11.56
C LYS A 285 37.90 20.92 -12.45
N ARG A 286 37.96 19.96 -13.38
CA ARG A 286 39.07 19.84 -14.36
C ARG A 286 39.17 21.07 -15.25
N ILE A 287 38.04 21.53 -15.80
CA ILE A 287 37.99 22.72 -16.65
C ILE A 287 38.45 23.97 -15.89
N GLU A 288 38.03 24.15 -14.64
CA GLU A 288 38.43 25.27 -13.79
C GLU A 288 39.93 25.26 -13.47
N GLN A 289 40.47 24.10 -13.12
CA GLN A 289 41.90 23.93 -12.89
C GLN A 289 42.72 24.26 -14.14
N GLU A 290 42.29 23.80 -15.32
CA GLU A 290 43.00 24.10 -16.56
C GLU A 290 42.91 25.58 -16.94
N LYS A 291 41.75 26.22 -16.76
CA LYS A 291 41.60 27.68 -16.93
C LYS A 291 42.57 28.46 -16.03
N GLU A 292 42.76 28.00 -14.79
CA GLU A 292 43.70 28.63 -13.85
C GLU A 292 45.17 28.40 -14.24
N ARG A 293 45.50 27.22 -14.77
CA ARG A 293 46.84 26.95 -15.32
C ARG A 293 47.15 27.87 -16.49
N ILE A 294 46.23 28.02 -17.44
CA ILE A 294 46.37 28.92 -18.59
C ILE A 294 46.59 30.37 -18.12
N ARG A 295 45.78 30.85 -17.16
CA ARG A 295 45.94 32.21 -16.58
C ARG A 295 47.32 32.44 -15.97
N LYS A 296 47.88 31.45 -15.26
CA LYS A 296 49.22 31.55 -14.66
C LYS A 296 50.34 31.54 -15.70
N THR A 297 50.17 30.80 -16.79
CA THR A 297 51.18 30.73 -17.87
C THR A 297 51.12 31.88 -18.86
N TYR A 298 49.95 32.50 -19.05
CA TYR A 298 49.77 33.61 -19.98
C TYR A 298 50.33 34.91 -19.39
N LYS A 299 51.56 35.28 -19.79
CA LYS A 299 52.01 36.67 -19.65
C LYS A 299 51.27 37.48 -20.70
N PRO A 300 50.40 38.43 -20.33
CA PRO A 300 49.80 39.30 -21.32
C PRO A 300 50.93 39.93 -22.15
N PRO A 301 50.80 39.98 -23.49
CA PRO A 301 51.78 40.67 -24.31
C PRO A 301 51.96 42.05 -23.73
N MET A 302 53.20 42.46 -23.48
CA MET A 302 53.49 43.82 -23.04
C MET A 302 52.80 44.73 -24.05
N VAL A 303 51.72 45.37 -23.61
CA VAL A 303 51.10 46.42 -24.38
C VAL A 303 52.18 47.48 -24.47
N GLU A 304 52.84 47.57 -25.62
CA GLU A 304 53.75 48.67 -25.92
C GLU A 304 52.98 49.93 -25.59
N THR A 305 53.42 50.62 -24.55
CA THR A 305 52.78 51.82 -24.04
C THR A 305 52.57 52.72 -25.25
N PRO A 306 51.32 52.99 -25.66
CA PRO A 306 51.09 53.82 -26.84
C PRO A 306 51.74 55.15 -26.53
N MET A 307 52.79 55.48 -27.28
CA MET A 307 53.51 56.74 -27.14
C MET A 307 52.47 57.86 -27.08
N THR A 308 52.60 58.66 -26.03
CA THR A 308 51.73 59.77 -25.61
C THR A 308 51.37 60.65 -26.80
N LYS A 309 50.29 60.32 -27.52
CA LYS A 309 49.70 61.22 -28.50
C LYS A 309 48.93 62.29 -27.73
N LYS A 310 49.36 63.54 -27.94
CA LYS A 310 48.78 64.76 -27.38
C LYS A 310 47.25 64.71 -27.35
N PRO A 311 46.61 65.28 -26.31
CA PRO A 311 45.15 65.38 -26.26
C PRO A 311 44.66 66.18 -27.48
N MET A 312 43.92 65.52 -28.36
CA MET A 312 43.17 66.23 -29.39
C MET A 312 41.97 66.96 -28.76
N PRO A 313 41.57 68.11 -29.31
CA PRO A 313 40.45 68.89 -28.79
C PRO A 313 39.14 68.09 -28.82
N ARG A 314 38.35 68.24 -27.76
CA ARG A 314 37.00 67.66 -27.65
C ARG A 314 36.11 68.20 -28.77
N GLY A 315 35.99 67.46 -29.86
CA GLY A 315 34.93 67.63 -30.85
C GLY A 315 33.63 67.06 -30.30
N ASN A 316 32.56 67.86 -30.35
CA ASN A 316 31.18 67.46 -30.07
C ASN A 316 30.82 66.24 -30.93
N TYR A 317 30.81 65.06 -30.31
CA TYR A 317 30.18 63.89 -30.91
C TYR A 317 28.67 63.99 -30.71
N PRO A 318 27.86 63.73 -31.75
CA PRO A 318 26.41 63.72 -31.65
C PRO A 318 25.97 62.64 -30.65
N THR A 319 25.07 63.04 -29.75
CA THR A 319 24.36 62.17 -28.83
C THR A 319 23.79 60.96 -29.58
N LYS A 320 24.21 59.76 -29.19
CA LYS A 320 23.64 58.52 -29.72
C LYS A 320 22.11 58.53 -29.57
N PRO A 321 21.35 58.09 -30.59
CA PRO A 321 19.91 57.93 -30.45
C PRO A 321 19.62 56.95 -29.30
N LYS A 322 18.69 57.33 -28.42
CA LYS A 322 18.04 56.40 -27.49
C LYS A 322 17.40 55.30 -28.33
N THR A 323 18.05 54.15 -28.43
CA THR A 323 17.39 52.90 -28.79
C THR A 323 16.49 52.53 -27.62
N THR A 324 15.22 52.89 -27.74
CA THR A 324 14.13 52.25 -27.00
C THR A 324 14.22 50.76 -27.28
N SER A 325 14.69 50.00 -26.29
CA SER A 325 14.56 48.56 -26.21
C SER A 325 13.07 48.24 -26.25
N HIS A 326 12.56 47.94 -27.44
CA HIS A 326 11.29 47.26 -27.58
C HIS A 326 11.50 45.85 -27.09
N ASP A 327 11.14 45.59 -25.83
CA ASP A 327 10.91 44.25 -25.31
C ASP A 327 9.78 43.60 -26.12
N PRO A 328 10.02 42.55 -26.93
CA PRO A 328 8.96 41.89 -27.69
C PRO A 328 8.16 40.89 -26.84
N CYS A 329 8.17 41.00 -25.52
CA CYS A 329 7.58 39.99 -24.62
C CYS A 329 6.55 40.55 -23.63
N ALA A 330 5.94 41.70 -23.92
CA ALA A 330 4.72 42.15 -23.25
C ALA A 330 3.46 41.65 -23.98
N VAL A 331 3.35 40.34 -24.23
CA VAL A 331 2.10 39.70 -24.64
C VAL A 331 1.57 38.90 -23.45
N LYS A 332 0.53 39.44 -22.83
CA LYS A 332 -0.36 38.71 -21.93
C LYS A 332 -0.97 37.56 -22.72
N ASN A 333 -0.44 36.35 -22.53
CA ASN A 333 -1.00 35.01 -22.81
C ASN A 333 0.14 34.07 -23.25
N LYS A 334 0.83 33.45 -22.28
CA LYS A 334 1.76 32.34 -22.52
C LYS A 334 0.96 31.05 -22.79
N PRO A 335 1.31 30.25 -23.80
CA PRO A 335 1.03 28.80 -23.80
C PRO A 335 2.04 28.06 -22.88
N PRO A 336 1.62 26.98 -22.19
CA PRO A 336 2.50 26.20 -21.32
C PRO A 336 3.21 25.13 -22.16
N ASN A 337 4.41 25.44 -22.66
CA ASN A 337 5.46 24.47 -23.02
C ASN A 337 6.68 25.21 -23.57
N CYS A 338 7.48 25.78 -22.66
CA CYS A 338 8.90 26.00 -22.89
C CYS A 338 9.62 25.26 -21.77
N LEU A 339 9.86 23.95 -21.98
CA LEU A 339 10.73 23.14 -21.15
C LEU A 339 12.18 23.48 -21.53
N PHE A 340 12.98 23.83 -20.52
CA PHE A 340 14.43 23.68 -20.57
C PHE A 340 14.79 22.28 -20.11
#